data_AF-A0A183HX67-F1
#
_entry.id   AF-A0A183HX67-F1
#
_cell.length_a   1.000
_cell.length_b   1.000
_cell.length_c   1.000
_cell.angle_alpha   90.00
_cell.angle_beta   90.00
_cell.angle_gamma   90.00
#
_symmetry.space_group_name_H-M   'P 1'
#
loop_
_entity.id
_entity.type
_entity.pdbx_description
1 polymer ?
#
loop_
_entity_poly.entity_id
_entity_poly.type
_entity_poly.pdbx_seq_one_letter_code
_entity_poly.pdbx_strand_id
1 'polypeptide(L)' 'MPESPLKILVCGDVNGQFDSLLKRVDAVNKKNGPFDMLFCVGEFFGPDNESNERIINGIVKMPISTYILGSFKLSCINLS' A
#
# COMPACT_ATOMS: atom_id res chain seq x y z
N MET A 1 -16.62 -23.51 -14.91
CA MET A 1 -16.21 -22.21 -15.48
C MET A 1 -14.74 -22.04 -15.13
N PRO A 2 -13.85 -21.67 -16.07
CA PRO A 2 -12.46 -21.42 -15.72
C PRO A 2 -12.40 -20.17 -14.85
N GLU A 3 -11.85 -20.30 -13.63
CA GLU A 3 -11.56 -19.12 -12.79
C GLU A 3 -10.39 -18.35 -13.41
N SER A 4 -10.51 -17.02 -13.46
CA SER A 4 -9.40 -16.18 -13.84
C SER A 4 -8.29 -16.29 -12.78
N PRO A 5 -7.02 -16.45 -13.18
CA PRO A 5 -5.93 -16.53 -12.22
C PRO A 5 -5.83 -15.24 -11.43
N LEU A 6 -5.69 -15.37 -10.11
CA LEU A 6 -5.51 -14.24 -9.19
C LEU A 6 -4.22 -13.47 -9.55
N LYS A 7 -4.34 -12.16 -9.75
CA LYS A 7 -3.22 -11.26 -10.06
C LYS A 7 -2.87 -10.43 -8.83
N ILE A 8 -1.71 -10.72 -8.25
CA ILE A 8 -1.21 -10.04 -7.05
C ILE A 8 -0.07 -9.10 -7.42
N LEU A 9 -0.11 -7.87 -6.91
CA LEU A 9 1.00 -6.93 -6.95
C LEU A 9 1.73 -6.95 -5.60
N VAL A 10 3.06 -6.92 -5.63
CA VAL A 10 3.89 -6.86 -4.43
C VAL A 10 4.88 -5.71 -4.57
N CYS A 11 4.99 -4.88 -3.53
CA CYS A 11 6.03 -3.85 -3.43
C CYS A 11 6.83 -4.02 -2.14
N GLY A 12 8.10 -3.60 -2.19
CA GLY A 12 8.98 -3.55 -1.02
C GLY A 12 8.73 -2.31 -0.16
N ASP A 13 9.80 -1.78 0.42
CA ASP A 13 9.75 -0.58 1.26
C ASP A 13 9.12 0.62 0.54
N VAL A 14 8.22 1.31 1.25
CA VAL A 14 7.56 2.55 0.82
C VAL A 14 8.16 3.74 1.56
N ASN A 15 8.62 3.56 2.81
CA ASN A 15 9.26 4.59 3.63
C ASN A 15 8.48 5.93 3.66
N GLY A 16 7.14 5.87 3.70
CA GLY A 16 6.28 7.06 3.70
C GLY A 16 6.08 7.75 2.35
N GLN A 17 6.65 7.24 1.25
CA GLN A 17 6.48 7.83 -0.09
C GLN A 17 5.16 7.42 -0.74
N PHE A 18 4.03 7.76 -0.11
CA PHE A 18 2.70 7.30 -0.53
C PHE A 18 2.29 7.81 -1.92
N ASP A 19 2.62 9.06 -2.29
CA ASP A 19 2.32 9.58 -3.63
C ASP A 19 3.06 8.82 -4.73
N SER A 20 4.32 8.47 -4.48
CA SER A 20 5.13 7.65 -5.39
C SER A 20 4.56 6.24 -5.52
N LEU A 21 4.12 5.64 -4.40
CA LEU A 21 3.45 4.35 -4.39
C LEU A 21 2.17 4.39 -5.23
N LEU A 22 1.26 5.33 -4.97
CA LEU A 22 -0.02 5.44 -5.67
C LEU A 22 0.18 5.61 -7.18
N LYS A 23 1.04 6.55 -7.60
CA LYS A 23 1.34 6.77 -9.03
C LYS A 23 1.88 5.51 -9.70
N ARG A 24 2.75 4.77 -9.02
CA ARG A 24 3.34 3.53 -9.56
C ARG A 24 2.31 2.40 -9.64
N VAL A 25 1.51 2.22 -8.60
CA VAL A 25 0.44 1.22 -8.56
C VAL A 25 -0.57 1.48 -9.66
N ASP A 26 -1.03 2.73 -9.83
CA ASP A 26 -1.96 3.11 -10.90
C ASP A 26 -1.39 2.81 -12.29
N ALA A 27 -0.14 3.22 -12.55
CA ALA A 27 0.50 2.99 -13.83
C ALA A 27 0.66 1.50 -14.15
N VAL A 28 1.06 0.68 -13.17
CA VAL A 28 1.24 -0.76 -13.32
C VAL A 28 -0.10 -1.47 -13.49
N ASN A 29 -1.12 -1.09 -12.70
CA ASN A 29 -2.46 -1.67 -12.77
C ASN A 29 -3.13 -1.37 -14.12
N LYS A 30 -3.03 -0.13 -14.61
CA LYS A 30 -3.54 0.24 -15.94
C LYS A 30 -2.86 -0.53 -17.08
N LYS A 31 -1.55 -0.80 -16.95
CA LYS A 31 -0.77 -1.47 -18.01
C LYS A 31 -0.89 -3.00 -18.01
N ASN A 32 -0.93 -3.63 -16.84
CA ASN A 32 -0.78 -5.09 -16.70
C ASN A 32 -1.94 -5.76 -15.92
N GLY A 33 -2.85 -4.97 -15.37
CA GLY A 33 -3.95 -5.42 -14.53
C GLY A 33 -5.16 -5.99 -15.31
N PRO A 34 -6.35 -5.99 -14.68
CA PRO A 34 -6.58 -5.58 -13.29
C PRO A 34 -5.85 -6.52 -12.31
N PHE A 35 -5.25 -5.95 -11.26
CA PHE A 35 -4.76 -6.71 -10.12
C PHE A 35 -5.84 -6.74 -9.04
N ASP A 36 -5.91 -7.86 -8.33
CA ASP A 36 -6.89 -8.09 -7.28
C ASP A 36 -6.43 -7.51 -5.94
N MET A 37 -5.12 -7.60 -5.66
CA MET A 37 -4.53 -7.22 -4.37
C MET A 37 -3.13 -6.62 -4.52
N LEU A 38 -2.78 -5.72 -3.60
CA LEU A 38 -1.45 -5.19 -3.38
C LEU A 38 -0.93 -5.61 -1.99
N PHE A 39 0.23 -6.24 -1.94
CA PHE A 39 0.98 -6.45 -0.70
C PHE A 39 2.16 -5.49 -0.63
N CYS A 40 2.21 -4.70 0.43
CA CYS A 40 3.36 -3.87 0.75
C CYS A 40 4.18 -4.62 1.81
N VAL A 41 5.32 -5.17 1.42
CA VAL A 41 6.19 -5.99 2.28
C VAL A 41 7.44 -5.20 2.65
N GLY A 42 7.61 -4.88 3.93
CA GLY A 42 8.75 -4.09 4.42
C GLY A 42 8.36 -2.81 5.15
N GLU A 43 9.25 -1.83 5.17
CA GLU A 43 9.05 -0.56 5.88
C GLU A 43 8.10 0.33 5.07
N PHE A 44 6.83 0.38 5.52
CA PHE A 44 5.79 1.07 4.79
C PHE A 44 5.67 2.55 5.17
N PHE A 45 5.66 2.83 6.47
CA PHE A 45 5.49 4.18 7.01
C PHE A 45 6.80 4.95 7.02
N GLY A 46 6.71 6.28 7.03
CA GLY A 46 7.86 7.18 7.05
C GLY A 46 8.01 7.91 8.39
N PRO A 47 8.98 8.82 8.51
CA PRO A 47 9.17 9.64 9.70
C PRO A 47 8.08 10.72 9.90
N ASP A 48 7.25 10.98 8.87
CA ASP A 48 6.16 11.95 8.93
C ASP A 48 4.87 11.30 9.44
N ASN A 49 4.54 11.56 10.70
CA ASN A 49 3.35 11.03 11.35
C ASN A 49 2.05 11.53 10.73
N GLU A 50 1.99 12.78 10.26
CA GLU A 50 0.76 13.33 9.66
C GLU A 50 0.41 12.56 8.37
N SER A 51 1.41 12.33 7.52
CA SER A 51 1.24 11.51 6.32
C SER A 51 0.85 10.07 6.65
N ASN A 52 1.45 9.46 7.68
CA ASN A 52 1.12 8.10 8.11
C ASN A 52 -0.33 7.99 8.61
N GLU A 53 -0.76 8.93 9.46
CA GLU A 53 -2.13 8.98 10.01
C GLU A 53 -3.18 9.13 8.91
N ARG A 54 -2.87 9.86 7.84
CA ARG A 54 -3.77 9.96 6.68
C ARG A 54 -3.99 8.62 5.97
N ILE A 55 -3.01 7.72 5.98
CA ILE A 55 -3.17 6.36 5.47
C ILE A 55 -3.96 5.50 6.45
N ILE A 56 -3.59 5.51 7.74
CA ILE A 56 -4.22 4.70 8.79
C ILE A 56 -5.71 5.03 8.93
N ASN A 57 -6.05 6.32 8.92
CA ASN A 57 -7.43 6.80 9.03
C ASN A 57 -8.21 6.71 7.71
N GLY A 58 -7.62 6.17 6.63
CA GLY A 58 -8.29 6.00 5.34
C GLY A 58 -8.59 7.29 4.59
N ILE A 59 -7.93 8.40 4.93
CA ILE A 59 -8.04 9.68 4.22
C ILE A 59 -7.46 9.53 2.80
N VAL A 60 -6.34 8.81 2.68
CA VAL A 60 -5.75 8.43 1.39
C VAL A 60 -6.32 7.10 0.94
N LYS A 61 -6.99 7.08 -0.22
CA LYS A 61 -7.56 5.87 -0.80
C LYS A 61 -6.55 5.15 -1.69
N MET A 62 -6.37 3.86 -1.44
CA MET A 62 -5.58 2.98 -2.30
C MET A 62 -6.39 2.55 -3.53
N PRO A 63 -5.77 2.45 -4.72
CA PRO A 63 -6.46 2.10 -5.96
C PRO A 63 -6.81 0.60 -6.07
N ILE A 64 -6.22 -0.23 -5.21
CA ILE A 64 -6.38 -1.69 -5.14
C ILE A 64 -6.48 -2.07 -3.67
N SER A 65 -7.18 -3.17 -3.35
CA SER A 65 -7.18 -3.72 -1.98
C SER A 65 -5.74 -3.95 -1.51
N THR A 66 -5.33 -3.20 -0.48
CA THR A 66 -3.92 -3.08 -0.07
C THR A 66 -3.71 -3.64 1.33
N TYR A 67 -2.74 -4.54 1.45
CA TYR A 67 -2.33 -5.17 2.70
C TYR A 67 -0.91 -4.76 3.02
N ILE A 68 -0.72 -4.18 4.20
CA ILE A 68 0.59 -3.74 4.67
C ILE A 68 1.13 -4.82 5.61
N LEU A 69 2.25 -5.43 5.22
CA LEU A 69 2.89 -6.53 5.92
C LEU A 69 4.32 -6.12 6.27
N GLY A 70 4.58 -5.78 7.53
CA GLY A 70 5.91 -5.31 7.91
C GLY A 70 6.04 -5.07 9.40
N SER A 71 7.27 -4.87 9.85
CA SER A 71 7.52 -4.40 11.21
C SER A 71 7.17 -2.93 11.26
N PHE A 72 6.18 -2.58 12.08
CA PHE A 72 5.86 -1.18 12.33
C PHE A 72 6.71 -0.67 13.48
N LYS A 73 7.44 0.43 13.28
CA LYS A 73 8.03 1.14 14.42
C LYS A 73 6.89 1.72 15.25
N LEU A 74 6.76 1.22 16.48
CA LEU A 74 5.64 1.48 17.38
C LEU A 74 5.40 2.98 17.68
N SER A 75 6.37 3.86 17.39
CA SER A 75 6.24 5.31 17.57
C SER A 75 5.20 5.96 16.66
N CYS A 76 4.77 5.30 15.57
CA CYS A 76 3.84 5.85 14.59
C CYS A 76 2.40 5.32 14.74
N ILE A 77 2.13 4.45 15.72
CA ILE A 77 0.81 3.85 15.93
C ILE A 77 0.35 4.20 17.36
N ASN A 78 -0.19 5.40 17.54
CA ASN A 78 -1.02 5.69 18.71
C ASN A 78 -2.39 5.06 18.48
N LEU A 79 -2.55 3.79 18.86
CA LEU A 79 -3.86 3.18 19.06
C LEU A 79 -4.39 3.69 20.40
N SER A 80 -5.14 4.79 20.36
CA SER A 80 -6.01 5.25 21.45
C SER A 80 -7.42 4.72 21.27
#